data_AF-A0A6G0W7R7-F1
#
_entry.id   AF-A0A6G0W7R7-F1
#
_cell.length_a   1.000
_cell.length_b   1.000
_cell.length_c   1.000
_cell.angle_alpha   90.00
_cell.angle_beta   90.00
_cell.angle_gamma   90.00
#
_symmetry.space_group_name_H-M   'P 1'
#
loop_
_entity.id
_entity.type
_entity.pdbx_description
1 polymer ?
#
loop_
_entity_poly.entity_id
_entity_poly.type
_entity_poly.pdbx_seq_one_letter_code
_entity_poly.pdbx_strand_id
1 'polypeptide(L)'
;MHCIYSLVTQEKMQFHYVKDNVSHHAGGAYPIAVRLWIVWIRCASDMLAVKRCFSTAVNLKDFNVLAAELRAIAKTQPKMEMPDTQLLKSLGRDDLVHAIRKKHGGFMSVAQKLGWHIETSNGLDMHKKLATRQKRREARLLELKKHNVF
;
A
#
# COMPACT_ATOMS: atom_id res chain seq x y z
N MET A 1 -26.78 9.37 1.63
CA MET A 1 -26.02 10.51 2.19
C MET A 1 -25.84 10.30 3.69
N HIS A 2 -24.80 9.60 4.12
CA HIS A 2 -24.38 9.59 5.53
C HIS A 2 -22.85 9.43 5.54
N CYS A 3 -22.16 10.55 5.73
CA CYS A 3 -20.75 10.61 6.13
C CYS A 3 -20.65 10.19 7.59
N ILE A 4 -19.78 9.23 7.90
CA ILE A 4 -19.31 9.01 9.27
C ILE A 4 -17.81 9.23 9.24
N TYR A 5 -17.40 10.39 9.75
CA TYR A 5 -16.04 10.66 10.17
C TYR A 5 -15.70 9.77 11.37
N SER A 6 -14.50 9.20 11.40
CA SER A 6 -13.81 8.85 12.65
C SER A 6 -12.30 8.93 12.41
N LEU A 7 -11.75 10.04 12.87
CA LEU A 7 -10.32 10.27 13.11
C LEU A 7 -9.97 9.74 14.51
N VAL A 8 -8.66 9.64 14.74
CA VAL A 8 -7.98 9.45 16.04
C VAL A 8 -7.85 7.97 16.41
N THR A 9 -6.66 7.38 16.53
CA THR A 9 -5.67 7.76 17.54
C THR A 9 -4.26 7.23 17.24
N GLN A 10 -3.31 8.04 17.71
CA GLN A 10 -1.86 8.02 17.69
C GLN A 10 -1.08 6.70 17.82
N GLU A 11 -0.07 6.66 16.96
CA GLU A 11 1.25 6.04 17.04
C GLU A 11 1.91 6.13 18.44
N LYS A 12 2.28 4.98 19.01
CA LYS A 12 3.28 4.87 20.08
C LYS A 12 4.54 4.24 19.49
N MET A 13 5.43 5.06 18.94
CA MET A 13 6.83 4.67 18.72
C MET A 13 7.63 5.13 19.94
N GLN A 14 8.01 4.20 20.80
CA GLN A 14 9.03 4.46 21.82
C GLN A 14 10.40 4.31 21.16
N PHE A 15 11.08 5.44 20.94
CA PHE A 15 12.50 5.47 20.61
C PHE A 15 13.29 5.51 21.92
N HIS A 16 13.99 4.42 22.23
CA HIS A 16 14.99 4.38 23.28
C HIS A 16 16.20 5.21 22.87
N TYR A 17 16.48 6.28 23.61
CA TYR A 17 17.62 7.17 23.41
C TYR A 17 18.86 6.57 24.09
N VAL A 18 19.87 6.20 23.31
CA VAL A 18 21.21 5.86 23.82
C VAL A 18 21.98 7.15 24.04
N LYS A 19 22.49 7.35 25.26
CA LYS A 19 23.29 8.52 25.67
C LYS A 19 24.75 8.25 25.33
N ASP A 20 25.28 8.90 24.30
CA ASP A 20 26.72 9.01 24.10
C ASP A 20 27.23 10.30 24.75
N ASN A 21 28.12 10.11 25.73
CA ASN A 21 28.83 11.16 26.44
C ASN A 21 29.96 11.71 25.56
N VAL A 22 29.92 12.99 25.19
CA VAL A 22 31.09 13.70 24.66
C VAL A 22 31.20 15.07 25.33
N SER A 23 32.33 15.25 26.01
CA SER A 23 32.69 16.37 26.87
C SER A 23 32.97 17.68 26.11
N HIS A 24 32.66 18.79 26.77
CA HIS A 24 32.78 20.17 26.31
C HIS A 24 34.24 20.67 26.29
N HIS A 25 34.65 21.36 25.21
CA HIS A 25 35.60 22.48 25.31
C HIS A 25 35.26 23.60 24.31
N ALA A 26 34.91 24.75 24.90
CA ALA A 26 35.08 26.14 24.49
C ALA A 26 34.97 26.56 22.99
N GLY A 27 34.06 27.51 22.77
CA GLY A 27 34.27 28.62 21.83
C GLY A 27 33.34 28.63 20.61
N GLY A 28 32.55 29.69 20.48
CA GLY A 28 31.86 30.02 19.23
C GLY A 28 30.35 29.92 19.31
N ALA A 29 29.72 31.03 19.69
CA ALA A 29 28.29 31.25 19.65
C ALA A 29 27.75 31.20 18.22
N TYR A 30 27.23 30.06 17.77
CA TYR A 30 26.16 29.96 16.77
C TYR A 30 25.35 28.67 17.03
N PRO A 31 24.04 28.74 17.30
CA PRO A 31 23.25 27.53 17.52
C PRO A 31 23.13 26.73 16.22
N ILE A 32 23.75 25.55 16.20
CA ILE A 32 23.69 24.53 15.14
C ILE A 32 22.23 24.08 14.86
N ALA A 33 21.30 24.40 15.76
CA ALA A 33 19.87 24.10 15.66
C ALA A 33 19.16 24.72 14.44
N VAL A 34 19.68 25.80 13.84
CA VAL A 34 19.00 26.45 12.69
C VAL A 34 19.33 25.76 11.36
N ARG A 35 20.42 24.99 11.28
CA ARG A 35 20.88 24.36 10.04
C ARG A 35 20.17 23.05 9.73
N LEU A 36 19.65 22.33 10.74
CA LEU A 36 18.77 21.18 10.55
C LEU A 36 17.31 21.57 10.30
N TRP A 37 16.87 22.73 10.80
CA TRP A 37 15.47 23.18 10.63
C TRP A 37 15.14 23.56 9.18
N ILE A 38 16.11 24.12 8.44
CA ILE A 38 15.93 24.49 7.02
C ILE A 38 15.87 23.25 6.10
N VAL A 39 16.58 22.16 6.42
CA VAL A 39 16.51 20.91 5.65
C VAL A 39 15.19 20.17 5.93
N TRP A 40 14.65 20.25 7.15
CA TRP A 40 13.37 19.64 7.50
C TRP A 40 12.16 20.36 6.87
N ILE A 41 12.19 21.69 6.73
CA ILE A 41 11.11 22.45 6.06
C ILE A 41 11.08 22.20 4.55
N ARG A 42 12.23 21.88 3.94
CA ARG A 42 12.31 21.54 2.52
C ARG A 42 11.90 20.09 2.24
N CYS A 43 12.00 19.18 3.22
CA CYS A 43 11.54 17.81 3.09
C CYS A 43 10.01 17.66 3.31
N ALA A 44 9.41 18.53 4.13
CA ALA A 44 7.96 18.52 4.39
C ALA A 44 7.11 19.18 3.28
N SER A 45 7.71 20.05 2.46
CA SER A 45 6.99 20.73 1.36
C SER A 45 6.84 19.87 0.10
N ASP A 46 7.67 18.84 -0.08
CA ASP A 46 7.54 17.88 -1.19
C ASP A 46 6.44 16.83 -0.97
N MET A 47 5.87 16.72 0.25
CA MET A 47 4.75 15.81 0.53
C MET A 47 3.38 16.36 0.12
N LEU A 48 3.27 17.61 -0.32
CA LEU A 48 1.99 18.23 -0.70
C LEU A 48 1.81 18.42 -2.22
N ALA A 49 2.81 18.09 -3.04
CA ALA A 49 2.82 18.39 -4.48
C ALA A 49 2.24 17.29 -5.40
N VAL A 50 1.62 16.22 -4.87
CA VAL A 50 0.93 15.21 -5.71
C VAL A 50 -0.59 15.28 -5.60
N LYS A 51 -1.15 16.35 -5.02
CA LYS A 51 -2.55 16.72 -5.26
C LYS A 51 -2.70 17.39 -6.61
N ARG A 52 -2.34 16.69 -7.70
CA ARG A 52 -2.95 17.01 -8.99
C ARG A 52 -4.42 16.63 -8.86
N CYS A 53 -5.30 17.62 -8.88
CA CYS A 53 -6.70 17.45 -9.24
C CYS A 53 -6.74 16.81 -10.64
N PHE A 54 -6.63 15.49 -10.70
CA PHE A 54 -6.72 14.75 -11.95
C PHE A 54 -8.17 14.35 -12.17
N SER A 55 -9.01 15.37 -12.28
CA SER A 55 -10.31 15.23 -12.91
C SER A 55 -10.13 15.60 -14.36
N THR A 56 -10.00 14.62 -15.24
CA THR A 56 -10.51 14.78 -16.59
C THR A 56 -11.23 13.51 -16.98
N ALA A 57 -12.32 13.67 -17.72
CA ALA A 57 -13.15 12.60 -18.26
C ALA A 57 -12.36 11.78 -19.30
N VAL A 58 -11.39 11.00 -18.85
CA VAL A 58 -10.57 10.17 -19.72
C VAL A 58 -11.39 8.94 -20.11
N ASN A 59 -11.45 8.61 -21.40
CA ASN A 59 -12.11 7.41 -21.90
C ASN A 59 -11.31 6.14 -21.50
N LEU A 60 -11.45 5.70 -20.25
CA LEU A 60 -10.82 4.49 -19.72
C LEU A 60 -11.37 3.19 -20.32
N LYS A 61 -12.32 3.29 -21.27
CA LYS A 61 -12.72 2.16 -22.13
C LYS A 61 -11.59 1.76 -23.08
N ASP A 62 -10.77 2.71 -23.53
CA ASP A 62 -9.70 2.43 -24.46
C ASP A 62 -8.48 1.90 -23.73
N PHE A 63 -7.98 0.74 -24.18
CA PHE A 63 -6.85 0.07 -23.53
C PHE A 63 -5.56 0.89 -23.59
N ASN A 64 -5.32 1.59 -24.71
CA ASN A 64 -4.11 2.39 -24.89
C ASN A 64 -4.00 3.54 -23.88
N VAL A 65 -5.14 4.18 -23.59
CA VAL A 65 -5.21 5.28 -22.63
C VAL A 65 -5.01 4.75 -21.21
N LEU A 66 -5.68 3.64 -20.86
CA LEU A 66 -5.45 2.94 -19.60
C LEU A 66 -3.98 2.56 -19.41
N ALA A 67 -3.35 1.99 -20.44
CA ALA A 67 -1.96 1.57 -20.40
C ALA A 67 -0.99 2.75 -20.21
N ALA A 68 -1.27 3.90 -20.83
CA ALA A 68 -0.46 5.11 -20.66
C ALA A 68 -0.52 5.62 -19.22
N GLU A 69 -1.72 5.70 -18.63
CA GLU A 69 -1.90 6.10 -17.23
C GLU A 69 -1.22 5.13 -16.26
N LEU A 70 -1.40 3.82 -16.47
CA LEU A 70 -0.74 2.80 -15.64
C LEU A 70 0.79 2.90 -15.74
N ARG A 71 1.35 3.12 -16.93
CA ARG A 71 2.80 3.34 -17.09
C ARG A 71 3.27 4.63 -16.42
N ALA A 72 2.47 5.69 -16.43
CA ALA A 72 2.80 6.93 -15.74
C ALA A 72 2.91 6.71 -14.23
N ILE A 73 2.01 5.91 -13.64
CA ILE A 73 2.06 5.52 -12.23
C ILE A 73 3.26 4.60 -11.96
N ALA A 74 3.51 3.63 -12.84
CA ALA A 74 4.62 2.68 -12.70
C ALA A 74 5.99 3.36 -12.74
N LYS A 75 6.16 4.47 -13.48
CA LYS A 75 7.41 5.26 -13.49
C LYS A 75 7.79 5.82 -12.12
N THR A 76 6.81 6.04 -11.24
CA THR A 76 7.06 6.52 -9.88
C THR A 76 7.58 5.38 -8.98
N GLN A 77 7.44 4.13 -9.41
CA GLN A 77 7.89 2.96 -8.66
C GLN A 77 9.23 2.45 -9.18
N PRO A 78 10.09 1.91 -8.31
CA PRO A 78 11.38 1.36 -8.72
C PRO A 78 11.26 0.03 -9.47
N LYS A 79 10.09 -0.63 -9.44
CA LYS A 79 9.86 -1.95 -10.02
C LYS A 79 8.82 -1.86 -11.14
N MET A 80 9.10 -2.48 -12.29
CA MET A 80 8.12 -2.62 -13.39
C MET A 80 7.09 -3.71 -13.06
N GLU A 81 6.27 -3.45 -12.06
CA GLU A 81 5.20 -4.34 -11.62
C GLU A 81 3.83 -3.70 -11.82
N MET A 82 2.82 -4.57 -11.87
CA MET A 82 1.44 -4.12 -11.90
C MET A 82 1.13 -3.37 -10.60
N PRO A 83 0.61 -2.12 -10.66
CA PRO A 83 0.23 -1.37 -9.47
C PRO A 83 -0.80 -2.13 -8.65
N ASP A 84 -0.58 -2.24 -7.34
CA ASP A 84 -1.56 -2.88 -6.46
C ASP A 84 -2.84 -2.02 -6.35
N THR A 85 -3.96 -2.70 -6.10
CA THR A 85 -5.26 -2.05 -5.91
C THR A 85 -5.22 -1.07 -4.74
N GLN A 86 -4.47 -1.37 -3.67
CA GLN A 86 -4.36 -0.46 -2.52
C GLN A 86 -3.61 0.83 -2.88
N LEU A 87 -2.58 0.73 -3.73
CA LEU A 87 -1.85 1.89 -4.22
C LEU A 87 -2.75 2.78 -5.08
N LEU A 88 -3.49 2.21 -6.04
CA LEU A 88 -4.39 3.00 -6.88
C LEU A 88 -5.45 3.73 -6.05
N LYS A 89 -5.95 3.09 -4.99
CA LYS A 89 -6.88 3.70 -4.03
C LYS A 89 -6.24 4.82 -3.21
N SER A 90 -5.02 4.63 -2.71
CA SER A 90 -4.34 5.67 -1.94
C SER A 90 -4.01 6.91 -2.78
N LEU A 91 -3.82 6.72 -4.09
CA LEU A 91 -3.67 7.79 -5.08
C LEU A 91 -5.01 8.42 -5.51
N GLY A 92 -6.16 7.95 -5.00
CA GLY A 92 -7.49 8.42 -5.38
C GLY A 92 -7.92 8.01 -6.79
N ARG A 93 -7.25 7.03 -7.40
CA ARG A 93 -7.52 6.52 -8.76
C ARG A 93 -8.44 5.31 -8.75
N ASP A 94 -9.59 5.47 -8.10
CA ASP A 94 -10.64 4.44 -8.08
C ASP A 94 -11.23 4.21 -9.48
N ASP A 95 -11.23 5.23 -10.33
CA ASP A 95 -11.64 5.18 -11.73
C ASP A 95 -10.88 4.10 -12.52
N LEU A 96 -9.55 4.05 -12.39
CA LEU A 96 -8.71 3.04 -13.02
C LEU A 96 -9.06 1.63 -12.52
N VAL A 97 -9.24 1.48 -11.20
CA VAL A 97 -9.63 0.20 -10.59
C VAL A 97 -10.96 -0.29 -11.16
N HIS A 98 -11.95 0.59 -11.29
CA HIS A 98 -13.25 0.25 -11.86
C HIS A 98 -13.17 -0.09 -13.35
N ALA A 99 -12.39 0.67 -14.13
CA ALA A 99 -12.19 0.42 -15.54
C ALA A 99 -11.53 -0.94 -15.78
N ILE A 100 -10.45 -1.25 -15.05
CA ILE A 100 -9.74 -2.54 -15.12
C ILE A 100 -10.71 -3.69 -14.84
N ARG A 101 -11.48 -3.62 -13.76
CA ARG A 101 -12.38 -4.70 -13.32
C ARG A 101 -13.59 -4.86 -14.22
N LYS A 102 -14.21 -3.78 -14.69
CA LYS A 102 -15.47 -3.81 -15.45
C LYS A 102 -15.30 -3.88 -16.96
N LYS A 103 -14.20 -3.36 -17.53
CA LYS A 103 -14.01 -3.21 -18.98
C LYS A 103 -12.90 -4.06 -19.55
N HIS A 104 -11.80 -4.25 -18.80
CA HIS A 104 -10.58 -4.87 -19.33
C HIS A 104 -10.31 -6.29 -18.82
N GLY A 105 -11.29 -6.93 -18.16
CA GLY A 105 -11.18 -8.32 -17.72
C GLY A 105 -10.37 -8.53 -16.44
N GLY A 106 -10.09 -7.46 -15.69
CA GLY A 106 -9.37 -7.50 -14.41
C GLY A 106 -7.86 -7.32 -14.52
N PHE A 107 -7.20 -7.28 -13.36
CA PHE A 107 -5.78 -6.96 -13.24
C PHE A 107 -4.87 -7.97 -13.95
N MET A 108 -5.22 -9.26 -13.90
CA MET A 108 -4.48 -10.34 -14.57
C MET A 108 -4.43 -10.15 -16.08
N SER A 109 -5.59 -9.89 -16.71
CA SER A 109 -5.66 -9.70 -18.16
C SER A 109 -4.88 -8.46 -18.61
N VAL A 110 -4.96 -7.38 -17.85
CA VAL A 110 -4.23 -6.14 -18.15
C VAL A 110 -2.72 -6.34 -18.01
N ALA A 111 -2.25 -6.99 -16.94
CA ALA A 111 -0.82 -7.25 -16.76
C ALA A 111 -0.27 -8.20 -17.84
N GLN A 112 -1.02 -9.23 -18.24
CA GLN A 112 -0.63 -10.11 -19.33
C GLN A 112 -0.47 -9.32 -20.65
N LYS A 113 -1.39 -8.40 -20.95
CA LYS A 113 -1.29 -7.53 -22.14
C LYS A 113 -0.12 -6.54 -22.07
N LEU A 114 0.27 -6.13 -20.87
CA LEU A 114 1.40 -5.21 -20.66
C LEU A 114 2.75 -5.94 -20.47
N GLY A 115 2.74 -7.27 -20.35
CA GLY A 115 3.92 -8.07 -20.04
C GLY A 115 4.44 -7.86 -18.63
N TRP A 116 3.58 -7.45 -17.69
CA TRP A 116 3.96 -7.18 -16.30
C TRP A 116 3.75 -8.38 -15.40
N HIS A 117 4.63 -8.53 -14.41
CA HIS A 117 4.50 -9.56 -13.39
C HIS A 117 3.53 -9.12 -12.29
N ILE A 118 2.73 -10.06 -11.79
CA ILE A 118 1.87 -9.84 -10.63
C ILE A 118 2.34 -10.80 -9.54
N GLU A 119 2.80 -10.26 -8.42
CA GLU A 119 3.11 -11.06 -7.25
C GLU A 119 1.81 -11.52 -6.57
N THR A 120 1.43 -12.79 -6.77
CA THR A 120 0.28 -13.45 -6.12
C THR A 120 0.60 -13.93 -4.69
N SER A 121 1.50 -13.27 -3.96
CA SER A 121 1.94 -13.73 -2.63
C SER A 121 0.77 -13.92 -1.64
N ASN A 122 -0.23 -13.04 -1.72
CA ASN A 122 -1.45 -13.09 -0.90
C ASN A 122 -2.29 -14.38 -1.11
N GLY A 123 -2.23 -15.00 -2.30
CA GLY A 123 -2.97 -16.23 -2.60
C GLY A 123 -2.45 -17.42 -1.81
N LEU A 124 -1.12 -17.56 -1.73
CA LEU A 124 -0.45 -18.66 -1.04
C LEU A 124 -0.78 -18.67 0.46
N ASP A 125 -0.76 -17.49 1.09
CA ASP A 125 -1.10 -17.35 2.51
C ASP A 125 -2.56 -17.71 2.80
N MET A 126 -3.48 -17.38 1.90
CA MET A 126 -4.87 -17.79 2.01
C MET A 126 -5.05 -19.31 1.89
N HIS A 127 -4.39 -19.96 0.93
CA HIS A 127 -4.46 -21.42 0.78
C HIS A 127 -3.92 -22.15 2.01
N LYS A 128 -2.81 -21.67 2.58
CA LYS A 128 -2.25 -22.20 3.84
C LYS A 128 -3.24 -22.07 5.01
N LYS A 129 -3.91 -20.92 5.14
CA LYS A 129 -4.95 -20.69 6.16
C LYS A 129 -6.16 -21.62 5.95
N LEU A 130 -6.62 -21.80 4.72
CA LEU A 130 -7.74 -22.69 4.40
C LEU A 130 -7.42 -24.16 4.67
N ALA A 131 -6.26 -24.65 4.23
CA ALA A 131 -5.80 -26.01 4.48
C ALA A 131 -5.72 -26.31 5.98
N THR A 132 -5.17 -25.38 6.77
CA THR A 132 -5.11 -25.51 8.23
C THR A 132 -6.50 -25.59 8.86
N ARG A 133 -7.46 -24.78 8.39
CA ARG A 133 -8.86 -24.81 8.88
C ARG A 133 -9.55 -26.13 8.55
N GLN A 134 -9.32 -26.66 7.35
CA GLN A 134 -9.92 -27.91 6.90
C GLN A 134 -9.42 -29.09 7.73
N LYS A 135 -8.11 -29.19 7.96
CA LYS A 135 -7.50 -30.19 8.85
C LYS A 135 -8.10 -30.17 10.26
N ARG A 136 -8.33 -28.97 10.82
CA ARG A 136 -8.97 -28.81 12.15
C ARG A 136 -10.43 -29.26 12.17
N ARG A 137 -11.19 -29.03 11.08
CA ARG A 137 -12.58 -29.49 10.95
C ARG A 137 -12.64 -31.01 10.86
N GLU A 138 -11.79 -31.61 10.04
CA GLU A 138 -11.70 -33.07 9.88
C GLU A 138 -11.34 -33.78 11.18
N ALA A 139 -10.39 -33.22 11.95
CA ALA A 139 -10.04 -33.75 13.27
C ALA A 139 -11.24 -33.74 14.23
N ARG A 140 -12.01 -32.64 14.29
CA ARG A 140 -13.24 -32.57 15.10
C ARG A 140 -14.30 -33.56 14.63
N LEU A 141 -14.48 -33.71 13.32
CA LEU A 141 -15.43 -34.68 12.77
C LEU A 141 -15.04 -36.12 13.14
N LEU A 142 -13.74 -36.43 13.10
CA LEU A 142 -13.23 -37.73 13.51
C LEU A 142 -13.46 -37.97 15.01
N GLU A 143 -13.23 -36.96 15.85
CA GLU A 143 -13.47 -37.02 17.29
C GLU A 143 -14.95 -37.24 17.61
N LEU A 144 -15.85 -36.50 16.95
CA LEU A 144 -17.29 -36.69 17.07
C LEU A 144 -17.73 -38.10 16.64
N LYS A 145 -17.20 -38.60 15.52
CA LYS A 145 -17.46 -39.98 15.06
C LYS A 145 -17.01 -41.04 16.07
N LYS A 146 -15.89 -40.81 16.77
CA LYS A 146 -15.38 -41.72 17.81
C LYS A 146 -16.24 -41.72 19.07
N HIS A 147 -16.89 -40.60 19.40
CA HIS A 147 -17.73 -40.48 20.60
C HIS A 147 -19.18 -40.94 20.37
N ASN A 148 -19.63 -41.05 19.11
CA ASN A 148 -20.95 -41.59 18.76
C ASN A 148 -20.97 -43.14 18.76
N VAL A 149 -20.41 -43.75 19.81
CA VAL A 149 -20.44 -45.20 20.03
C VAL A 149 -21.63 -45.50 20.95
N PHE A 150 -22.80 -45.63 20.34
CA PHE A 150 -23.98 -46.30 20.88
C PHE A 150 -24.61 -47.13 19.77
#